data_AF-A0A3F2ZYF1-F1
#
_entry.id   AF-A0A3F2ZYF1-F1
#
_cell.length_a   1.000
_cell.length_b   1.000
_cell.length_c   1.000
_cell.angle_alpha   90.00
_cell.angle_beta   90.00
_cell.angle_gamma   90.00
#
_symmetry.space_group_name_H-M   'P 1'
#
loop_
_entity.id
_entity.type
_entity.pdbx_description
1 polymer ?
#
loop_
_entity_poly.entity_id
_entity_poly.type
_entity_poly.pdbx_seq_one_letter_code
_entity_poly.pdbx_strand_id
1 'polypeptide(L)'
;MNNILENSISDVLVKPIDTAMIPTSNKVDSRTFSRLLDDDKVVASYKMYWLFGLLEEVILGNTEIEFNIIVARMIVAAWYPIMQYKLSFGVLDNLQKPINYVALKYGFASNCNESELLKFLCESEDKELKKMMRDLTCMVPYRLLSPFFTEDLKGKDKSSKNKIIEKLSLEDDTCFYKIIREGKNRILINEYWAQYLNENYRVIKSWIYYKLVCFLQKRNSNVPAIAFKLEAPKNRDLSSATKIWKEIIISKGPKDIYTGKDFIKENYEIHGGLSIDHFIPWSFVLHDEMWNLVPTFKNINSSKSDKLLNYNRYIDDFCDMQYMAVTYILEKRKQKDLESYIDALKIENFQEYLKYKPKEDFIKKLKQCIAPLYQIAENQGFEVMDRLF
;
A
#
# COMPACT_ATOMS: atom_id res chain seq x y z
N MET A 1 -39.19 18.91 43.21
CA MET A 1 -38.92 17.65 42.49
C MET A 1 -38.39 17.99 41.12
N ASN A 2 -37.08 17.81 40.91
CA ASN A 2 -36.45 17.35 39.68
C ASN A 2 -34.94 17.48 39.86
N ASN A 3 -34.34 16.37 40.32
CA ASN A 3 -32.90 16.15 40.29
C ASN A 3 -32.49 16.05 38.82
N ILE A 4 -31.67 16.98 38.35
CA ILE A 4 -30.88 16.79 37.13
C ILE A 4 -29.45 16.56 37.61
N LEU A 5 -29.07 15.28 37.63
CA LEU A 5 -27.68 14.86 37.74
C LEU A 5 -26.94 15.36 36.49
N GLU A 6 -26.08 16.34 36.67
CA GLU A 6 -25.00 16.63 35.74
C GLU A 6 -24.06 15.43 35.70
N ASN A 7 -24.29 14.50 34.78
CA ASN A 7 -23.27 13.54 34.39
C ASN A 7 -22.22 14.29 33.57
N SER A 8 -21.10 14.62 34.21
CA SER A 8 -19.92 15.13 33.53
C SER A 8 -19.47 14.11 32.48
N ILE A 9 -19.24 14.59 31.27
CA ILE A 9 -18.74 13.81 30.12
C ILE A 9 -17.22 13.47 30.32
N SER A 10 -16.72 13.52 31.56
CA SER A 10 -15.31 13.28 31.91
C SER A 10 -14.99 11.84 32.28
N ASP A 11 -15.99 11.00 32.54
CA ASP A 11 -15.76 9.67 33.15
C ASP A 11 -15.88 8.49 32.17
N VAL A 12 -16.00 8.77 30.86
CA VAL A 12 -15.69 7.76 29.84
C VAL A 12 -14.19 7.76 29.57
N LEU A 13 -13.42 7.50 30.63
CA LEU A 13 -12.14 6.83 30.48
C LEU A 13 -12.47 5.46 29.90
N VAL A 14 -12.51 5.38 28.56
CA VAL A 14 -12.43 4.13 27.84
C VAL A 14 -11.19 3.44 28.38
N LYS A 15 -11.38 2.50 29.31
CA LYS A 15 -10.34 1.55 29.69
C LYS A 15 -9.85 1.00 28.36
N PRO A 16 -8.59 1.23 27.96
CA PRO A 16 -8.09 0.67 26.71
C PRO A 16 -8.33 -0.83 26.81
N ILE A 17 -9.05 -1.37 25.84
CA ILE A 17 -9.34 -2.79 25.76
C ILE A 17 -7.98 -3.49 25.80
N ASP A 18 -7.69 -4.17 26.91
CA ASP A 18 -6.54 -5.07 27.05
C ASP A 18 -6.88 -6.35 26.28
N THR A 19 -6.97 -6.24 24.96
CA THR A 19 -6.94 -7.37 24.05
C THR A 19 -5.62 -7.29 23.34
N ALA A 20 -4.61 -7.98 23.88
CA ALA A 20 -3.42 -8.28 23.11
C ALA A 20 -3.88 -8.81 21.74
N MET A 21 -3.54 -8.10 20.66
CA MET A 21 -3.89 -8.50 19.28
C MET A 21 -3.12 -9.74 18.81
N ILE A 22 -2.46 -10.43 19.74
CA ILE A 22 -1.61 -11.59 19.51
C ILE A 22 -1.95 -12.69 20.52
N PRO A 23 -1.74 -13.98 20.17
CA PRO A 23 -2.11 -15.10 21.03
C PRO A 23 -1.31 -15.12 22.34
N THR A 24 -1.94 -15.49 23.45
CA THR A 24 -1.22 -15.68 24.72
C THR A 24 -0.38 -16.95 24.69
N SER A 25 0.70 -16.98 25.47
CA SER A 25 1.54 -18.17 25.63
C SER A 25 1.99 -18.32 27.07
N ASN A 26 2.14 -19.56 27.53
CA ASN A 26 2.77 -19.91 28.80
C ASN A 26 4.29 -20.16 28.66
N LYS A 27 4.80 -20.24 27.42
CA LYS A 27 6.23 -20.49 27.14
C LYS A 27 7.02 -19.21 26.88
N VAL A 28 6.35 -18.15 26.45
CA VAL A 28 6.98 -16.87 26.09
C VAL A 28 6.19 -15.69 26.67
N ASP A 29 6.87 -14.58 26.95
CA ASP A 29 6.23 -13.34 27.40
C ASP A 29 5.54 -12.62 26.24
N SER A 30 4.41 -13.17 25.79
CA SER A 30 3.57 -12.60 24.74
C SER A 30 3.04 -11.21 25.13
N ARG A 31 2.93 -10.90 26.43
CA ARG A 31 2.46 -9.58 26.88
C ARG A 31 3.50 -8.49 26.60
N THR A 32 4.78 -8.76 26.85
CA THR A 32 5.84 -7.81 26.48
C THR A 32 6.03 -7.75 24.97
N PHE A 33 5.85 -8.87 24.26
CA PHE A 33 5.95 -8.90 22.79
C PHE A 33 4.85 -8.09 22.08
N SER A 34 3.63 -8.02 22.63
CA SER A 34 2.58 -7.18 22.03
C SER A 34 2.94 -5.68 22.04
N ARG A 35 3.83 -5.26 22.95
CA ARG A 35 4.28 -3.87 23.11
C ARG A 35 5.41 -3.48 22.16
N LEU A 36 5.96 -4.41 21.38
CA LEU A 36 7.07 -4.12 20.45
C LEU A 36 6.70 -3.07 19.39
N LEU A 37 5.42 -3.07 18.99
CA LEU A 37 4.85 -2.21 17.95
C LEU A 37 3.81 -1.21 18.51
N ASP A 38 3.91 -0.85 19.79
CA ASP A 38 3.08 0.20 20.38
C ASP A 38 3.28 1.53 19.64
N ASP A 39 2.19 2.27 19.45
CA ASP A 39 2.16 3.47 18.61
C ASP A 39 3.13 4.56 19.08
N ASP A 40 3.34 4.70 20.40
CA ASP A 40 4.30 5.64 21.00
C ASP A 40 5.77 5.20 20.82
N LYS A 41 6.01 3.96 20.36
CA LYS A 41 7.34 3.36 20.13
C LYS A 41 7.72 3.26 18.66
N VAL A 42 6.86 3.69 17.73
CA VAL A 42 7.04 3.52 16.28
C VAL A 42 6.98 4.89 15.57
N VAL A 43 8.15 5.50 15.40
CA VAL A 43 8.33 6.76 14.64
C VAL A 43 8.66 6.53 13.15
N ALA A 44 9.14 5.33 12.82
CA ALA A 44 9.49 4.86 11.48
C ALA A 44 9.06 3.39 11.32
N SER A 45 8.94 2.90 10.09
CA SER A 45 8.40 1.57 9.81
C SER A 45 9.33 0.42 10.17
N TYR A 46 10.59 0.72 10.52
CA TYR A 46 11.64 -0.29 10.64
C TYR A 46 11.30 -1.44 11.58
N LYS A 47 10.68 -1.17 12.75
CA LYS A 47 10.31 -2.23 13.69
C LYS A 47 9.31 -3.22 13.10
N MET A 48 8.33 -2.73 12.35
CA MET A 48 7.31 -3.56 11.72
C MET A 48 7.93 -4.43 10.64
N TYR A 49 8.76 -3.85 9.77
CA TYR A 49 9.42 -4.63 8.71
C TYR A 49 10.56 -5.52 9.22
N TRP A 50 11.27 -5.13 10.28
CA TRP A 50 12.28 -6.00 10.90
C TRP A 50 11.62 -7.22 11.52
N LEU A 51 10.52 -7.03 12.26
CA LEU A 51 9.75 -8.12 12.81
C LEU A 51 9.14 -9.00 11.71
N PHE A 52 8.64 -8.38 10.63
CA PHE A 52 8.18 -9.11 9.44
C PHE A 52 9.29 -9.97 8.83
N GLY A 53 10.48 -9.39 8.62
CA GLY A 53 11.63 -10.12 8.08
C GLY A 53 12.06 -11.28 8.96
N LEU A 54 12.07 -11.10 10.28
CA LEU A 54 12.31 -12.17 11.24
C LEU A 54 11.24 -13.27 11.17
N LEU A 55 9.96 -12.88 11.11
CA LEU A 55 8.85 -13.82 11.01
C LEU A 55 8.98 -14.71 9.77
N GLU A 56 9.23 -14.10 8.61
CA GLU A 56 9.37 -14.84 7.35
C GLU A 56 10.57 -15.82 7.36
N GLU A 57 11.69 -15.44 7.96
CA GLU A 57 12.86 -16.33 8.13
C GLU A 57 12.57 -17.51 9.07
N VAL A 58 11.87 -17.26 10.18
CA VAL A 58 11.51 -18.31 11.15
C VAL A 58 10.57 -19.34 10.54
N ILE A 59 9.64 -18.93 9.67
CA ILE A 59 8.77 -19.86 8.93
C ILE A 59 9.54 -20.71 7.93
N LEU A 60 10.66 -20.21 7.40
CA LEU A 60 11.57 -20.99 6.56
C LEU A 60 12.47 -21.94 7.36
N GLY A 61 12.34 -21.96 8.70
CA GLY A 61 13.13 -22.79 9.61
C GLY A 61 14.44 -22.14 10.07
N ASN A 62 14.70 -20.88 9.70
CA ASN A 62 15.92 -20.18 10.09
C ASN A 62 15.74 -19.51 11.45
N THR A 63 16.55 -19.91 12.43
CA THR A 63 16.57 -19.31 13.78
C THR A 63 17.81 -18.47 14.02
N GLU A 64 18.88 -18.70 13.27
CA GLU A 64 20.06 -17.85 13.22
C GLU A 64 20.05 -17.04 11.91
N ILE A 65 19.88 -15.72 12.02
CA ILE A 65 19.55 -14.87 10.86
C ILE A 65 20.49 -13.66 10.83
N GLU A 66 21.22 -13.48 9.73
CA GLU A 66 22.07 -12.31 9.54
C GLU A 66 21.25 -11.02 9.39
N PHE A 67 21.75 -9.91 9.95
CA PHE A 67 21.09 -8.60 9.82
C PHE A 67 20.86 -8.22 8.35
N ASN A 68 21.79 -8.56 7.46
CA ASN A 68 21.68 -8.26 6.04
C ASN A 68 20.44 -8.89 5.40
N ILE A 69 20.14 -10.13 5.76
CA ILE A 69 18.97 -10.88 5.25
C ILE A 69 17.68 -10.20 5.72
N ILE A 70 17.61 -9.83 7.01
CA ILE A 70 16.42 -9.16 7.57
C ILE A 70 16.20 -7.81 6.88
N VAL A 71 17.25 -6.99 6.69
CA VAL A 71 17.12 -5.72 5.97
C VAL A 71 16.73 -5.90 4.52
N ALA A 72 17.27 -6.91 3.83
CA ALA A 72 16.86 -7.23 2.47
C ALA A 72 15.35 -7.52 2.40
N ARG A 73 14.81 -8.30 3.37
CA ARG A 73 13.36 -8.52 3.48
C ARG A 73 12.58 -7.25 3.78
N MET A 74 13.10 -6.33 4.60
CA MET A 74 12.47 -5.04 4.84
C MET A 74 12.32 -4.24 3.54
N ILE A 75 13.38 -4.22 2.72
CA ILE A 75 13.40 -3.51 1.43
C ILE A 75 12.42 -4.16 0.46
N VAL A 76 12.41 -5.49 0.34
CA VAL A 76 11.47 -6.23 -0.52
C VAL A 76 10.02 -5.94 -0.13
N ALA A 77 9.68 -6.06 1.16
CA ALA A 77 8.33 -5.83 1.65
C ALA A 77 7.84 -4.39 1.46
N ALA A 78 8.76 -3.41 1.52
CA ALA A 78 8.43 -2.00 1.28
C ALA A 78 8.49 -1.60 -0.21
N TRP A 79 9.00 -2.47 -1.09
CA TRP A 79 9.25 -2.17 -2.50
C TRP A 79 7.97 -1.77 -3.23
N TYR A 80 6.97 -2.65 -3.26
CA TYR A 80 5.73 -2.42 -4.00
C TYR A 80 4.90 -1.24 -3.45
N PRO A 81 4.71 -1.10 -2.11
CA PRO A 81 4.09 0.07 -1.51
C PRO A 81 4.70 1.42 -1.94
N ILE A 82 6.03 1.49 -2.02
CA ILE A 82 6.75 2.71 -2.38
C ILE A 82 6.76 2.91 -3.90
N MET A 83 7.12 1.88 -4.66
CA MET A 83 7.39 2.00 -6.09
C MET A 83 6.13 2.03 -6.94
N GLN A 84 5.14 1.18 -6.64
CA GLN A 84 3.91 1.09 -7.43
C GLN A 84 2.79 1.98 -6.87
N TYR A 85 2.58 1.96 -5.56
CA TYR A 85 1.49 2.70 -4.93
C TYR A 85 1.88 4.12 -4.50
N LYS A 86 3.16 4.48 -4.59
CA LYS A 86 3.71 5.80 -4.23
C LYS A 86 3.37 6.19 -2.78
N LEU A 87 3.31 5.22 -1.86
CA LEU A 87 2.99 5.53 -0.47
C LEU A 87 4.16 6.24 0.22
N SER A 88 3.84 7.28 0.99
CA SER A 88 4.80 7.99 1.83
C SER A 88 5.00 7.26 3.16
N PHE A 89 6.25 6.93 3.48
CA PHE A 89 6.64 6.39 4.78
C PHE A 89 7.06 7.49 5.77
N GLY A 90 7.00 8.76 5.33
CA GLY A 90 7.36 9.94 6.11
C GLY A 90 8.87 10.18 6.18
N VAL A 91 9.24 11.42 6.53
CA VAL A 91 10.63 11.92 6.43
C VAL A 91 11.64 11.24 7.36
N LEU A 92 11.17 10.58 8.43
CA LEU A 92 12.02 9.85 9.37
C LEU A 92 12.33 8.41 8.90
N ASP A 93 11.64 7.96 7.85
CA ASP A 93 11.82 6.66 7.25
C ASP A 93 12.76 6.74 6.04
N ASN A 94 13.77 5.86 6.01
CA ASN A 94 14.83 5.83 5.02
C ASN A 94 14.76 4.60 4.12
N LEU A 95 13.73 3.74 4.21
CA LEU A 95 13.62 2.57 3.31
C LEU A 95 13.54 2.97 1.84
N GLN A 96 12.95 4.12 1.53
CA GLN A 96 12.87 4.63 0.17
C GLN A 96 14.25 4.89 -0.46
N LYS A 97 15.29 5.20 0.34
CA LYS A 97 16.63 5.51 -0.18
C LYS A 97 17.27 4.30 -0.91
N PRO A 98 17.48 3.14 -0.26
CA PRO A 98 18.01 1.98 -0.95
C PRO A 98 17.06 1.46 -2.05
N ILE A 99 15.74 1.59 -1.88
CA ILE A 99 14.76 1.19 -2.91
C ILE A 99 14.97 2.01 -4.19
N ASN A 100 14.95 3.34 -4.09
CA ASN A 100 15.17 4.22 -5.24
C ASN A 100 16.57 4.02 -5.83
N TYR A 101 17.59 3.81 -4.99
CA TYR A 101 18.94 3.52 -5.44
C TYR A 101 18.98 2.26 -6.31
N VAL A 102 18.37 1.17 -5.85
CA VAL A 102 18.33 -0.09 -6.58
C VAL A 102 17.54 0.03 -7.87
N ALA A 103 16.36 0.67 -7.82
CA ALA A 103 15.53 0.88 -8.99
C ALA A 103 16.25 1.69 -10.08
N LEU A 104 16.88 2.81 -9.71
CA LEU A 104 17.57 3.70 -10.65
C LEU A 104 18.87 3.11 -11.19
N LYS A 105 19.69 2.50 -10.33
CA LYS A 105 21.02 2.00 -10.72
C LYS A 105 20.97 0.65 -11.43
N TYR A 106 20.04 -0.23 -11.04
CA TYR A 106 19.97 -1.60 -11.53
C TYR A 106 18.72 -1.90 -12.36
N GLY A 107 17.81 -0.93 -12.51
CA GLY A 107 16.65 -1.06 -13.41
C GLY A 107 15.54 -1.98 -12.91
N PHE A 108 15.47 -2.27 -11.61
CA PHE A 108 14.37 -3.06 -11.05
C PHE A 108 13.05 -2.30 -11.19
N ALA A 109 12.07 -2.93 -11.83
CA ALA A 109 10.72 -2.39 -11.98
C ALA A 109 9.94 -2.44 -10.65
N SER A 110 8.87 -1.64 -10.56
CA SER A 110 7.97 -1.62 -9.39
C SER A 110 7.30 -2.97 -9.12
N ASN A 111 7.04 -3.76 -10.15
CA ASN A 111 6.43 -5.09 -10.12
C ASN A 111 7.45 -6.23 -10.33
N CYS A 112 8.72 -6.00 -10.00
CA CYS A 112 9.76 -7.04 -10.10
C CYS A 112 9.44 -8.26 -9.22
N ASN A 113 10.08 -9.40 -9.53
CA ASN A 113 9.93 -10.61 -8.73
C ASN A 113 10.61 -10.43 -7.36
N GLU A 114 9.86 -10.63 -6.28
CA GLU A 114 10.34 -10.43 -4.91
C GLU A 114 11.51 -11.36 -4.54
N SER A 115 11.52 -12.60 -5.04
CA SER A 115 12.61 -13.56 -4.78
C SER A 115 13.90 -13.17 -5.50
N GLU A 116 13.78 -12.67 -6.74
CA GLU A 116 14.94 -12.16 -7.50
C GLU A 116 15.52 -10.92 -6.84
N LEU A 117 14.67 -9.98 -6.40
CA LEU A 117 15.09 -8.78 -5.68
C LEU A 117 15.76 -9.15 -4.34
N LEU A 118 15.17 -10.07 -3.57
CA LEU A 118 15.74 -10.54 -2.31
C LEU A 118 17.14 -11.13 -2.51
N LYS A 119 17.29 -12.02 -3.50
CA LYS A 119 18.57 -12.63 -3.85
C LYS A 119 19.61 -11.56 -4.22
N PHE A 120 19.24 -10.62 -5.09
CA PHE A 120 20.10 -9.51 -5.48
C PHE A 120 20.57 -8.69 -4.26
N LEU A 121 19.67 -8.30 -3.36
CA LEU A 121 20.00 -7.52 -2.17
C LEU A 121 20.94 -8.27 -1.23
N CYS A 122 20.75 -9.58 -1.07
CA CYS A 122 21.60 -10.43 -0.23
C CYS A 122 23.01 -10.64 -0.81
N GLU A 123 23.13 -10.77 -2.14
CA GLU A 123 24.38 -11.09 -2.84
C GLU A 123 25.15 -9.86 -3.34
N SER A 124 24.55 -8.67 -3.31
CA SER A 124 25.15 -7.45 -3.83
C SER A 124 26.45 -7.09 -3.12
N GLU A 125 27.51 -6.80 -3.89
CA GLU A 125 28.81 -6.29 -3.41
C GLU A 125 28.93 -4.75 -3.48
N ASP A 126 27.84 -4.07 -3.81
CA ASP A 126 27.82 -2.61 -3.92
C ASP A 126 28.02 -1.95 -2.55
N LYS A 127 29.14 -1.23 -2.40
CA LYS A 127 29.54 -0.56 -1.15
C LYS A 127 28.53 0.48 -0.69
N GLU A 128 27.90 1.20 -1.61
CA GLU A 128 26.93 2.25 -1.29
C GLU A 128 25.61 1.64 -0.82
N LEU A 129 25.11 0.62 -1.53
CA LEU A 129 23.93 -0.12 -1.12
C LEU A 129 24.15 -0.81 0.24
N LYS A 130 25.29 -1.49 0.43
CA LYS A 130 25.67 -2.11 1.71
C LYS A 130 25.72 -1.09 2.85
N LYS A 131 26.15 0.15 2.57
CA LYS A 131 26.12 1.23 3.56
C LYS A 131 24.68 1.62 3.90
N MET A 132 23.83 1.88 2.89
CA MET A 132 22.43 2.23 3.10
C MET A 132 21.67 1.15 3.90
N MET A 133 21.87 -0.13 3.56
CA MET A 133 21.27 -1.26 4.29
C MET A 133 21.77 -1.32 5.74
N ARG A 134 23.07 -1.12 5.96
CA ARG A 134 23.66 -1.11 7.30
C ARG A 134 23.10 0.01 8.16
N ASP A 135 22.90 1.20 7.60
CA ASP A 135 22.35 2.35 8.32
C ASP A 135 20.95 2.07 8.89
N LEU A 136 20.15 1.25 8.21
CA LEU A 136 18.83 0.79 8.70
C LEU A 136 18.95 -0.10 9.95
N THR A 137 20.05 -0.85 10.10
CA THR A 137 20.28 -1.76 11.25
C THR A 137 20.79 -1.07 12.51
N CYS A 138 21.19 0.20 12.44
CA CYS A 138 21.89 0.87 13.56
C CYS A 138 21.05 0.94 14.84
N MET A 139 19.72 0.93 14.72
CA MET A 139 18.81 1.07 15.85
C MET A 139 17.82 -0.09 15.96
N VAL A 140 17.21 -0.53 14.86
CA VAL A 140 16.04 -1.41 14.92
C VAL A 140 16.25 -2.74 15.67
N PRO A 141 17.38 -3.47 15.57
CA PRO A 141 17.58 -4.74 16.27
C PRO A 141 17.57 -4.55 17.79
N TYR A 142 18.05 -3.40 18.26
CA TYR A 142 18.11 -3.06 19.69
C TYR A 142 16.79 -2.46 20.16
N ARG A 143 16.21 -1.54 19.38
CA ARG A 143 14.99 -0.83 19.74
C ARG A 143 13.76 -1.73 19.74
N LEU A 144 13.77 -2.80 18.93
CA LEU A 144 12.72 -3.79 18.97
C LEU A 144 12.73 -4.53 20.31
N LEU A 145 13.88 -4.91 20.87
CA LEU A 145 13.96 -5.58 22.18
C LEU A 145 13.73 -4.67 23.41
N SER A 146 13.69 -3.35 23.24
CA SER A 146 13.62 -2.42 24.37
C SER A 146 12.50 -2.68 25.40
N PRO A 147 11.28 -3.16 25.03
CA PRO A 147 10.25 -3.50 26.00
C PRO A 147 10.65 -4.59 27.01
N PHE A 148 11.47 -5.56 26.60
CA PHE A 148 11.97 -6.64 27.48
C PHE A 148 12.93 -6.13 28.56
N PHE A 149 13.59 -5.01 28.34
CA PHE A 149 14.62 -4.46 29.22
C PHE A 149 14.24 -3.08 29.76
N THR A 150 12.94 -2.83 29.98
CA THR A 150 12.44 -1.48 30.31
C THR A 150 13.10 -0.90 31.56
N GLU A 151 13.26 -1.70 32.62
CA GLU A 151 13.88 -1.26 33.88
C GLU A 151 15.39 -1.02 33.73
N ASP A 152 16.10 -1.89 33.02
CA ASP A 152 17.55 -1.75 32.78
C ASP A 152 17.91 -0.49 31.96
N LEU A 153 16.99 -0.07 31.09
CA LEU A 153 17.17 1.06 30.19
C LEU A 153 16.70 2.39 30.80
N LYS A 154 16.11 2.37 32.00
CA LYS A 154 15.60 3.56 32.68
C LYS A 154 16.76 4.48 33.07
N GLY A 155 16.63 5.77 32.76
CA GLY A 155 17.66 6.78 33.04
C GLY A 155 18.94 6.67 32.21
N LYS A 156 19.04 5.70 31.28
CA LYS A 156 20.20 5.56 30.39
C LYS A 156 20.06 6.46 29.17
N ASP A 157 21.17 7.04 28.73
CA ASP A 157 21.23 7.84 27.52
C ASP A 157 20.99 7.00 26.26
N LYS A 158 20.61 7.62 25.14
CA LYS A 158 20.25 6.89 23.91
C LYS A 158 21.41 6.06 23.34
N SER A 159 22.66 6.51 23.51
CA SER A 159 23.84 5.90 22.89
C SER A 159 24.29 4.63 23.63
N SER A 160 24.13 4.58 24.95
CA SER A 160 24.48 3.40 25.75
C SER A 160 23.46 2.26 25.63
N LYS A 161 22.18 2.57 25.36
CA LYS A 161 21.09 1.57 25.30
C LYS A 161 21.37 0.41 24.35
N ASN A 162 21.98 0.62 23.19
CA ASN A 162 22.25 -0.47 22.25
C ASN A 162 23.24 -1.48 22.84
N LYS A 163 24.32 -1.01 23.47
CA LYS A 163 25.32 -1.88 24.12
C LYS A 163 24.73 -2.65 25.30
N ILE A 164 23.85 -2.00 26.07
CA ILE A 164 23.15 -2.64 27.19
C ILE A 164 22.25 -3.75 26.68
N ILE A 165 21.40 -3.47 25.68
CA ILE A 165 20.49 -4.45 25.09
C ILE A 165 21.26 -5.62 24.45
N GLU A 166 22.37 -5.34 23.76
CA GLU A 166 23.23 -6.37 23.19
C GLU A 166 23.70 -7.35 24.27
N LYS A 167 24.26 -6.83 25.37
CA LYS A 167 24.71 -7.64 26.50
C LYS A 167 23.56 -8.44 27.13
N LEU A 168 22.46 -7.77 27.50
CA LEU A 168 21.32 -8.41 28.16
C LEU A 168 20.68 -9.48 27.28
N SER A 169 20.62 -9.26 25.96
CA SER A 169 20.07 -10.25 25.03
C SER A 169 20.86 -11.56 24.99
N LEU A 170 22.16 -11.56 25.34
CA LEU A 170 22.97 -12.77 25.42
C LEU A 170 22.76 -13.53 26.74
N GLU A 171 22.42 -12.80 27.81
CA GLU A 171 22.26 -13.31 29.18
C GLU A 171 20.83 -13.78 29.46
N ASP A 172 19.83 -13.26 28.73
CA ASP A 172 18.41 -13.56 28.92
C ASP A 172 17.85 -14.52 27.86
N ASP A 173 17.62 -15.77 28.25
CA ASP A 173 17.00 -16.81 27.42
C ASP A 173 15.48 -16.62 27.21
N THR A 174 14.85 -15.69 27.94
CA THR A 174 13.41 -15.42 27.88
C THR A 174 13.05 -14.27 26.93
N CYS A 175 14.01 -13.40 26.62
CA CYS A 175 13.80 -12.31 25.67
C CYS A 175 13.51 -12.85 24.25
N PHE A 176 13.05 -11.99 23.34
CA PHE A 176 12.63 -12.45 22.02
C PHE A 176 13.77 -13.08 21.20
N TYR A 177 14.95 -12.47 21.23
CA TYR A 177 16.13 -12.99 20.52
C TYR A 177 17.43 -12.43 21.08
N LYS A 178 18.53 -13.12 20.79
CA LYS A 178 19.90 -12.72 21.12
C LYS A 178 20.54 -11.96 19.97
N ILE A 179 21.36 -10.96 20.28
CA ILE A 179 22.13 -10.19 19.29
C ILE A 179 23.60 -10.65 19.34
N ILE A 180 24.08 -11.23 18.24
CA ILE A 180 25.45 -11.73 18.14
C ILE A 180 26.25 -10.85 17.17
N ARG A 181 27.38 -10.32 17.66
CA ARG A 181 28.28 -9.42 16.90
C ARG A 181 29.62 -10.06 16.54
N GLU A 182 29.92 -11.24 17.04
CA GLU A 182 31.14 -11.97 16.71
C GLU A 182 31.13 -12.40 15.24
N GLY A 183 32.10 -11.96 14.45
CA GLY A 183 32.14 -12.20 13.00
C GLY A 183 31.10 -11.37 12.26
N LYS A 184 29.91 -11.94 12.02
CA LYS A 184 28.80 -11.28 11.33
C LYS A 184 27.67 -10.92 12.29
N ASN A 185 27.11 -9.73 12.11
CA ASN A 185 25.95 -9.25 12.87
C ASN A 185 24.73 -10.12 12.57
N ARG A 186 24.24 -10.85 13.56
CA ARG A 186 23.14 -11.79 13.41
C ARG A 186 22.27 -11.81 14.66
N ILE A 187 21.06 -12.33 14.47
CA ILE A 187 20.09 -12.62 15.51
C ILE A 187 20.03 -14.12 15.70
N LEU A 188 19.96 -14.58 16.95
CA LEU A 188 19.54 -15.93 17.29
C LEU A 188 18.18 -15.88 17.99
N ILE A 189 17.14 -16.38 17.33
CA ILE A 189 15.79 -16.48 17.90
C ILE A 189 15.81 -17.54 19.01
N ASN A 190 15.28 -17.19 20.17
CA ASN A 190 15.16 -18.13 21.28
C ASN A 190 14.13 -19.23 20.94
N GLU A 191 14.38 -20.47 21.36
CA GLU A 191 13.66 -21.66 20.87
C GLU A 191 12.14 -21.58 21.04
N TYR A 192 11.66 -21.21 22.23
CA TYR A 192 10.22 -21.06 22.49
C TYR A 192 9.58 -19.93 21.67
N TRP A 193 10.35 -18.89 21.34
CA TRP A 193 9.89 -17.84 20.43
C TRP A 193 9.79 -18.36 19.00
N ALA A 194 10.75 -19.15 18.52
CA ALA A 194 10.66 -19.77 17.19
C ALA A 194 9.41 -20.66 17.06
N GLN A 195 9.11 -21.46 18.09
CA GLN A 195 7.89 -22.26 18.15
C GLN A 195 6.63 -21.37 18.13
N TYR A 196 6.58 -20.35 19.00
CA TYR A 196 5.43 -19.45 19.10
C TYR A 196 5.16 -18.70 17.78
N LEU A 197 6.20 -18.21 17.10
CA LEU A 197 6.06 -17.54 15.80
C LEU A 197 5.52 -18.48 14.72
N ASN A 198 5.99 -19.72 14.68
CA ASN A 198 5.51 -20.74 13.73
C ASN A 198 4.03 -21.08 13.96
N GLU A 199 3.66 -21.39 15.20
CA GLU A 199 2.29 -21.76 15.57
C GLU A 199 1.28 -20.63 15.33
N ASN A 200 1.72 -19.37 15.46
CA ASN A 200 0.85 -18.19 15.40
C ASN A 200 1.10 -17.29 14.18
N TYR A 201 1.78 -17.80 13.15
CA TYR A 201 2.23 -17.04 11.98
C TYR A 201 1.18 -16.09 11.40
N ARG A 202 -0.01 -16.61 11.09
CA ARG A 202 -1.07 -15.83 10.44
C ARG A 202 -1.53 -14.66 11.31
N VAL A 203 -1.69 -14.89 12.61
CA VAL A 203 -2.16 -13.85 13.55
C VAL A 203 -1.09 -12.78 13.73
N ILE A 204 0.17 -13.18 13.89
CA ILE A 204 1.28 -12.22 14.05
C ILE A 204 1.50 -11.42 12.76
N LYS A 205 1.45 -12.07 11.59
CA LYS A 205 1.53 -11.38 10.29
C LYS A 205 0.40 -10.36 10.12
N SER A 206 -0.84 -10.74 10.43
CA SER A 206 -1.99 -9.84 10.40
C SER A 206 -1.85 -8.66 11.37
N TRP A 207 -1.30 -8.89 12.56
CA TRP A 207 -1.01 -7.83 13.53
C TRP A 207 0.06 -6.85 13.00
N ILE A 208 1.14 -7.36 12.41
CA ILE A 208 2.16 -6.51 11.77
C ILE A 208 1.53 -5.68 10.65
N TYR A 209 0.68 -6.28 9.82
CA TYR A 209 0.00 -5.59 8.71
C TYR A 209 -0.95 -4.52 9.23
N TYR A 210 -1.74 -4.83 10.27
CA TYR A 210 -2.58 -3.83 10.92
C TYR A 210 -1.76 -2.63 11.40
N LYS A 211 -0.62 -2.88 12.07
CA LYS A 211 0.28 -1.80 12.52
C LYS A 211 0.86 -1.01 11.35
N LEU A 212 1.22 -1.65 10.24
CA LEU A 212 1.65 -0.99 9.01
C LEU A 212 0.55 -0.11 8.41
N VAL A 213 -0.69 -0.60 8.34
CA VAL A 213 -1.84 0.18 7.87
C VAL A 213 -2.04 1.42 8.74
N CYS A 214 -2.05 1.27 10.07
CA CYS A 214 -2.18 2.41 10.98
C CYS A 214 -1.04 3.42 10.80
N PHE A 215 0.20 2.94 10.62
CA PHE A 215 1.37 3.79 10.39
C PHE A 215 1.27 4.56 9.07
N LEU A 216 0.86 3.89 7.99
CA LEU A 216 0.75 4.45 6.65
C LEU A 216 -0.45 5.40 6.53
N GLN A 217 -1.58 5.08 7.15
CA GLN A 217 -2.78 5.93 7.15
C GLN A 217 -2.50 7.31 7.75
N LYS A 218 -1.72 7.38 8.83
CA LYS A 218 -1.31 8.66 9.45
C LYS A 218 -0.46 9.53 8.51
N ARG A 219 0.20 8.94 7.51
CA ARG A 219 1.13 9.63 6.57
C ARG A 219 0.55 9.85 5.19
N ASN A 220 -0.54 9.16 4.88
CA ASN A 220 -1.20 9.17 3.58
C ASN A 220 -2.70 9.39 3.78
N SER A 221 -3.08 10.39 4.59
CA SER A 221 -4.44 10.54 5.13
C SER A 221 -5.54 10.56 4.07
N ASN A 222 -5.23 11.07 2.87
CA ASN A 222 -6.17 11.22 1.78
C ASN A 222 -6.10 10.09 0.75
N VAL A 223 -5.16 9.14 0.89
CA VAL A 223 -4.98 8.06 -0.07
C VAL A 223 -6.00 6.95 0.20
N PRO A 224 -6.78 6.52 -0.79
CA PRO A 224 -7.77 5.47 -0.59
C PRO A 224 -7.11 4.09 -0.39
N ALA A 225 -7.86 3.17 0.22
CA ALA A 225 -7.58 1.74 0.21
C ALA A 225 -6.19 1.32 0.74
N ILE A 226 -5.58 2.06 1.68
CA ILE A 226 -4.24 1.75 2.22
C ILE A 226 -4.12 0.32 2.76
N ALA A 227 -5.19 -0.22 3.35
CA ALA A 227 -5.23 -1.60 3.83
C ALA A 227 -4.92 -2.65 2.73
N PHE A 228 -5.16 -2.31 1.47
CA PHE A 228 -4.90 -3.15 0.30
C PHE A 228 -3.63 -2.77 -0.46
N LYS A 229 -2.86 -1.78 0.06
CA LYS A 229 -1.63 -1.25 -0.56
C LYS A 229 -0.33 -1.73 0.09
N LEU A 230 -0.37 -2.87 0.78
CA LEU A 230 0.82 -3.46 1.42
C LEU A 230 1.58 -4.43 0.51
N GLU A 231 0.90 -5.05 -0.45
CA GLU A 231 1.45 -6.07 -1.34
C GLU A 231 1.00 -5.84 -2.79
N ALA A 232 1.64 -6.54 -3.72
CA ALA A 232 1.15 -6.63 -5.09
C ALA A 232 -0.25 -7.29 -5.14
N PRO A 233 -1.16 -6.82 -6.02
CA PRO A 233 -2.47 -7.41 -6.14
C PRO A 233 -2.38 -8.83 -6.68
N LYS A 234 -3.20 -9.73 -6.13
CA LYS A 234 -3.26 -11.11 -6.60
C LYS A 234 -4.13 -11.27 -7.84
N ASN A 235 -5.22 -10.50 -7.93
CA ASN A 235 -6.19 -10.58 -9.00
C ASN A 235 -6.64 -9.18 -9.42
N ARG A 236 -6.93 -9.02 -10.72
CA ARG A 236 -7.60 -7.85 -11.29
C ARG A 236 -8.53 -8.35 -12.40
N ASP A 237 -9.75 -7.84 -12.48
CA ASP A 237 -10.74 -8.30 -13.46
C ASP A 237 -11.47 -7.14 -14.13
N LEU A 238 -11.14 -6.92 -15.41
CA LEU A 238 -11.78 -5.92 -16.26
C LEU A 238 -12.81 -6.52 -17.22
N SER A 239 -13.20 -7.78 -17.05
CA SER A 239 -14.07 -8.50 -17.98
C SER A 239 -15.44 -7.84 -18.15
N SER A 240 -16.06 -7.41 -17.05
CA SER A 240 -17.36 -6.72 -17.06
C SER A 240 -17.31 -5.40 -17.80
N ALA A 241 -16.37 -4.51 -17.43
CA ALA A 241 -16.17 -3.22 -18.09
C ALA A 241 -15.83 -3.39 -19.59
N THR A 242 -15.00 -4.38 -19.93
CA THR A 242 -14.64 -4.69 -21.32
C THR A 242 -15.86 -5.09 -22.14
N LYS A 243 -16.75 -5.91 -21.57
CA LYS A 243 -17.99 -6.32 -22.23
C LYS A 243 -18.89 -5.12 -22.51
N ILE A 244 -19.11 -4.25 -21.52
CA ILE A 244 -19.95 -3.06 -21.67
C ILE A 244 -19.37 -2.12 -22.73
N TRP A 245 -18.06 -1.84 -22.68
CA TRP A 245 -17.41 -0.97 -23.65
C TRP A 245 -17.45 -1.52 -25.08
N LYS A 246 -17.31 -2.83 -25.28
CA LYS A 246 -17.50 -3.45 -26.61
C LYS A 246 -18.89 -3.17 -27.17
N GLU A 247 -19.92 -3.30 -26.34
CA GLU A 247 -21.29 -3.06 -26.78
C GLU A 247 -21.55 -1.57 -27.07
N ILE A 248 -20.98 -0.66 -26.26
CA ILE A 248 -21.04 0.79 -26.51
C ILE A 248 -20.33 1.12 -27.83
N ILE A 249 -19.15 0.55 -28.07
CA ILE A 249 -18.39 0.76 -29.31
C ILE A 249 -19.22 0.40 -30.53
N ILE A 250 -19.84 -0.79 -30.52
CA ILE A 250 -20.69 -1.27 -31.61
C ILE A 250 -21.93 -0.40 -31.78
N SER A 251 -22.55 0.05 -30.69
CA SER A 251 -23.84 0.74 -30.73
C SER A 251 -23.75 2.24 -30.98
N LYS A 252 -22.66 2.90 -30.55
CA LYS A 252 -22.54 4.37 -30.53
C LYS A 252 -21.33 4.89 -31.33
N GLY A 253 -20.38 4.03 -31.70
CA GLY A 253 -19.21 4.40 -32.49
C GLY A 253 -18.36 5.55 -31.90
N PRO A 254 -18.00 5.52 -30.60
CA PRO A 254 -17.13 6.54 -30.03
C PRO A 254 -15.72 6.46 -30.64
N LYS A 255 -15.00 7.58 -30.55
CA LYS A 255 -13.57 7.66 -30.86
C LYS A 255 -12.76 7.51 -29.59
N ASP A 256 -11.57 6.93 -29.71
CA ASP A 256 -10.60 6.86 -28.61
C ASP A 256 -10.22 8.27 -28.14
N ILE A 257 -10.32 8.54 -26.84
CA ILE A 257 -10.14 9.89 -26.28
C ILE A 257 -8.67 10.37 -26.32
N TYR A 258 -7.72 9.49 -26.59
CA TYR A 258 -6.30 9.85 -26.63
C TYR A 258 -5.81 10.14 -28.04
N THR A 259 -6.28 9.36 -29.01
CA THR A 259 -5.82 9.39 -30.41
C THR A 259 -6.81 10.02 -31.38
N GLY A 260 -8.08 10.15 -30.98
CA GLY A 260 -9.19 10.57 -31.85
C GLY A 260 -9.54 9.56 -32.95
N LYS A 261 -9.06 8.31 -32.85
CA LYS A 261 -9.26 7.26 -33.85
C LYS A 261 -10.49 6.41 -33.54
N ASP A 262 -11.14 5.91 -34.59
CA ASP A 262 -12.26 4.97 -34.49
C ASP A 262 -11.78 3.56 -34.12
N PHE A 263 -12.59 2.80 -33.39
CA PHE A 263 -12.32 1.42 -33.01
C PHE A 263 -12.61 0.42 -34.16
N ILE A 264 -11.85 0.57 -35.25
CA ILE A 264 -11.95 -0.25 -36.48
C ILE A 264 -10.74 -1.17 -36.64
N LYS A 265 -10.86 -2.17 -37.52
CA LYS A 265 -9.85 -3.21 -37.73
C LYS A 265 -8.47 -2.63 -38.04
N GLU A 266 -8.41 -1.63 -38.92
CA GLU A 266 -7.17 -0.98 -39.35
C GLU A 266 -6.45 -0.34 -38.15
N ASN A 267 -7.17 0.34 -37.27
CA ASN A 267 -6.59 0.98 -36.09
C ASN A 267 -6.18 -0.06 -35.02
N TYR A 268 -6.90 -1.18 -34.90
CA TYR A 268 -6.50 -2.28 -34.01
C TYR A 268 -5.21 -2.95 -34.46
N GLU A 269 -4.97 -3.06 -35.76
CA GLU A 269 -3.72 -3.61 -36.31
C GLU A 269 -2.53 -2.67 -36.02
N ILE A 270 -2.74 -1.35 -36.08
CA ILE A 270 -1.67 -0.35 -35.85
C ILE A 270 -1.40 -0.10 -34.36
N HIS A 271 -2.46 0.07 -33.56
CA HIS A 271 -2.37 0.55 -32.17
C HIS A 271 -2.57 -0.57 -31.13
N GLY A 272 -2.82 -1.80 -31.58
CA GLY A 272 -3.12 -2.94 -30.73
C GLY A 272 -4.60 -3.09 -30.42
N GLY A 273 -5.01 -4.29 -30.00
CA GLY A 273 -6.41 -4.62 -29.73
C GLY A 273 -7.05 -3.77 -28.61
N LEU A 274 -8.38 -3.90 -28.47
CA LEU A 274 -9.14 -3.19 -27.43
C LEU A 274 -8.56 -3.43 -26.04
N SER A 275 -8.34 -2.34 -25.32
CA SER A 275 -7.95 -2.30 -23.92
C SER A 275 -8.86 -1.33 -23.18
N ILE A 276 -8.96 -1.49 -21.86
CA ILE A 276 -9.66 -0.57 -20.97
C ILE A 276 -8.61 0.16 -20.13
N ASP A 277 -8.57 1.49 -20.22
CA ASP A 277 -7.70 2.33 -19.39
C ASP A 277 -8.46 2.88 -18.20
N HIS A 278 -7.71 3.17 -17.13
CA HIS A 278 -8.20 3.93 -15.99
C HIS A 278 -7.75 5.38 -16.10
N PHE A 279 -8.70 6.31 -16.13
CA PHE A 279 -8.37 7.74 -16.22
C PHE A 279 -7.51 8.18 -15.03
N ILE A 280 -7.94 7.83 -13.82
CA ILE A 280 -7.10 7.88 -12.61
C ILE A 280 -6.43 6.52 -12.40
N PRO A 281 -5.08 6.44 -12.27
CA PRO A 281 -4.34 5.19 -12.22
C PRO A 281 -4.92 4.14 -11.26
N TRP A 282 -5.00 2.90 -11.71
CA TRP A 282 -5.50 1.80 -10.88
C TRP A 282 -4.68 1.60 -9.60
N SER A 283 -3.35 1.79 -9.64
CA SER A 283 -2.50 1.74 -8.43
C SER A 283 -2.82 2.85 -7.42
N PHE A 284 -3.50 3.92 -7.83
CA PHE A 284 -4.06 4.91 -6.93
C PHE A 284 -5.42 4.45 -6.37
N VAL A 285 -6.38 4.11 -7.23
CA VAL A 285 -7.78 3.88 -6.81
C VAL A 285 -8.09 2.47 -6.29
N LEU A 286 -7.34 1.45 -6.71
CA LEU A 286 -7.54 0.03 -6.41
C LEU A 286 -8.95 -0.52 -6.69
N HIS A 287 -9.60 -0.01 -7.74
CA HIS A 287 -10.89 -0.52 -8.19
C HIS A 287 -11.00 -0.44 -9.71
N ASP A 288 -11.86 -1.29 -10.27
CA ASP A 288 -12.16 -1.35 -11.71
C ASP A 288 -13.57 -0.76 -12.00
N GLU A 289 -13.96 0.29 -11.27
CA GLU A 289 -15.27 0.95 -11.40
C GLU A 289 -15.45 1.71 -12.72
N MET A 290 -16.57 1.45 -13.41
CA MET A 290 -16.84 1.91 -14.78
C MET A 290 -16.72 3.44 -14.97
N TRP A 291 -17.06 4.23 -13.95
CA TRP A 291 -16.98 5.70 -14.00
C TRP A 291 -15.55 6.25 -14.13
N ASN A 292 -14.52 5.42 -13.91
CA ASN A 292 -13.11 5.74 -14.10
C ASN A 292 -12.51 5.08 -15.35
N LEU A 293 -13.30 4.33 -16.13
CA LEU A 293 -12.80 3.46 -17.20
C LEU A 293 -13.20 3.95 -18.58
N VAL A 294 -12.28 3.89 -19.54
CA VAL A 294 -12.55 4.22 -20.96
C VAL A 294 -11.91 3.19 -21.89
N PRO A 295 -12.48 2.98 -23.09
CA PRO A 295 -11.87 2.11 -24.07
C PRO A 295 -10.70 2.84 -24.73
N THR A 296 -9.66 2.09 -25.04
CA THR A 296 -8.51 2.56 -25.82
C THR A 296 -7.82 1.40 -26.53
N PHE A 297 -6.73 1.68 -27.23
CA PHE A 297 -5.88 0.67 -27.86
C PHE A 297 -4.79 0.21 -26.90
N LYS A 298 -4.45 -1.09 -26.94
CA LYS A 298 -3.48 -1.70 -26.03
C LYS A 298 -2.15 -0.94 -25.96
N ASN A 299 -1.58 -0.55 -27.10
CA ASN A 299 -0.27 0.11 -27.11
C ASN A 299 -0.35 1.53 -26.53
N ILE A 300 -1.48 2.22 -26.71
CA ILE A 300 -1.73 3.54 -26.13
C ILE A 300 -1.85 3.44 -24.60
N ASN A 301 -2.62 2.46 -24.11
CA ASN A 301 -2.74 2.17 -22.68
C ASN A 301 -1.38 1.83 -22.05
N SER A 302 -0.60 0.97 -22.71
CA SER A 302 0.76 0.61 -22.24
C SER A 302 1.70 1.82 -22.18
N SER A 303 1.61 2.75 -23.15
CA SER A 303 2.40 3.99 -23.13
C SER A 303 2.01 4.93 -21.98
N LYS A 304 0.72 4.96 -21.60
CA LYS A 304 0.24 5.74 -20.45
C LYS A 304 0.71 5.15 -19.12
N SER A 305 0.72 3.82 -18.99
CA SER A 305 1.08 3.13 -17.75
C SER A 305 0.23 3.64 -16.56
N ASP A 306 0.86 3.88 -15.42
CA ASP A 306 0.31 4.43 -14.18
C ASP A 306 0.35 5.96 -14.14
N LYS A 307 0.59 6.65 -15.26
CA LYS A 307 0.65 8.11 -15.28
C LYS A 307 -0.74 8.74 -15.32
N LEU A 308 -0.82 9.93 -14.73
CA LEU A 308 -1.92 10.86 -14.93
C LEU A 308 -1.77 11.55 -16.28
N LEU A 309 -2.89 11.98 -16.85
CA LEU A 309 -2.90 12.81 -18.06
C LEU A 309 -3.22 14.25 -17.69
N ASN A 310 -2.69 15.23 -18.42
CA ASN A 310 -3.02 16.64 -18.22
C ASN A 310 -4.53 16.82 -18.12
N TYR A 311 -4.98 17.17 -16.91
CA TYR A 311 -6.40 17.18 -16.56
C TYR A 311 -7.22 18.03 -17.53
N ASN A 312 -6.81 19.28 -17.76
CA ASN A 312 -7.56 20.23 -18.59
C ASN A 312 -7.63 19.81 -20.06
N ARG A 313 -6.63 19.06 -20.55
CA ARG A 313 -6.62 18.57 -21.94
C ARG A 313 -7.61 17.42 -22.16
N TYR A 314 -7.75 16.52 -21.20
CA TYR A 314 -8.45 15.24 -21.42
C TYR A 314 -9.77 15.10 -20.65
N ILE A 315 -10.04 15.95 -19.65
CA ILE A 315 -11.21 15.77 -18.78
C ILE A 315 -12.55 15.92 -19.53
N ASP A 316 -12.65 16.84 -20.48
CA ASP A 316 -13.91 17.07 -21.19
C ASP A 316 -14.26 15.88 -22.10
N ASP A 317 -13.29 15.39 -22.87
CA ASP A 317 -13.46 14.20 -23.71
C ASP A 317 -13.77 12.95 -22.87
N PHE A 318 -13.11 12.82 -21.71
CA PHE A 318 -13.42 11.77 -20.75
C PHE A 318 -14.86 11.86 -20.23
N CYS A 319 -15.31 13.05 -19.81
CA CYS A 319 -16.67 13.24 -19.32
C CYS A 319 -17.74 12.97 -20.39
N ASP A 320 -17.46 13.35 -21.64
CA ASP A 320 -18.32 13.08 -22.78
C ASP A 320 -18.45 11.57 -23.06
N MET A 321 -17.32 10.85 -22.99
CA MET A 321 -17.27 9.40 -23.09
C MET A 321 -18.09 8.72 -21.97
N GLN A 322 -17.98 9.21 -20.73
CA GLN A 322 -18.77 8.68 -19.60
C GLN A 322 -20.27 8.98 -19.72
N TYR A 323 -20.65 10.16 -20.22
CA TYR A 323 -22.05 10.49 -20.47
C TYR A 323 -22.66 9.56 -21.54
N MET A 324 -21.90 9.26 -22.60
CA MET A 324 -22.30 8.27 -23.60
C MET A 324 -22.48 6.88 -22.99
N ALA A 325 -21.61 6.46 -22.08
CA ALA A 325 -21.74 5.17 -21.41
C ALA A 325 -23.02 5.08 -20.57
N VAL A 326 -23.27 6.08 -19.71
CA VAL A 326 -24.46 6.10 -18.85
C VAL A 326 -25.75 6.12 -19.67
N THR A 327 -25.82 6.93 -20.72
CA THR A 327 -26.99 6.99 -21.62
C THR A 327 -27.24 5.65 -22.31
N TYR A 328 -26.19 5.00 -22.81
CA TYR A 328 -26.29 3.65 -23.38
C TYR A 328 -26.82 2.62 -22.37
N ILE A 329 -26.27 2.62 -21.15
CA ILE A 329 -26.65 1.68 -20.10
C ILE A 329 -28.15 1.83 -19.74
N LEU A 330 -28.64 3.07 -19.66
CA LEU A 330 -30.06 3.38 -19.44
C LEU A 330 -30.94 2.92 -20.61
N GLU A 331 -30.55 3.21 -21.85
CA GLU A 331 -31.28 2.77 -23.05
C GLU A 331 -31.41 1.24 -23.11
N LYS A 332 -30.38 0.51 -22.68
CA LYS A 332 -30.37 -0.96 -22.61
C LYS A 332 -30.94 -1.54 -21.32
N ARG A 333 -31.43 -0.69 -20.41
CA ARG A 333 -32.03 -1.08 -19.12
C ARG A 333 -31.10 -1.96 -18.27
N LYS A 334 -29.79 -1.69 -18.32
CA LYS A 334 -28.76 -2.44 -17.60
C LYS A 334 -28.49 -1.83 -16.23
N GLN A 335 -29.48 -1.83 -15.35
CA GLN A 335 -29.44 -1.10 -14.07
C GLN A 335 -28.22 -1.47 -13.19
N LYS A 336 -27.81 -2.74 -13.17
CA LYS A 336 -26.64 -3.21 -12.42
C LYS A 336 -25.36 -2.48 -12.83
N ASP A 337 -25.21 -2.16 -14.11
CA ASP A 337 -24.02 -1.48 -14.64
C ASP A 337 -24.00 0.02 -14.29
N LEU A 338 -25.08 0.56 -13.67
CA LEU A 338 -25.13 1.93 -13.13
C LEU A 338 -24.71 2.00 -11.66
N GLU A 339 -24.64 0.90 -10.93
CA GLU A 339 -24.36 0.89 -9.48
C GLU A 339 -23.09 1.69 -9.14
N SER A 340 -22.02 1.47 -9.89
CA SER A 340 -20.75 2.21 -9.72
C SER A 340 -20.92 3.72 -9.88
N TYR A 341 -21.74 4.16 -10.85
CA TYR A 341 -22.00 5.58 -11.08
C TYR A 341 -22.90 6.17 -9.99
N ILE A 342 -23.89 5.40 -9.52
CA ILE A 342 -24.79 5.80 -8.43
C ILE A 342 -23.96 6.04 -7.17
N ASP A 343 -23.07 5.11 -6.84
CA ASP A 343 -22.22 5.20 -5.66
C ASP A 343 -21.23 6.37 -5.73
N ALA A 344 -20.62 6.60 -6.89
CA ALA A 344 -19.63 7.66 -7.08
C ALA A 344 -20.27 9.06 -7.15
N LEU A 345 -21.37 9.21 -7.89
CA LEU A 345 -21.98 10.52 -8.19
C LEU A 345 -23.14 10.88 -7.26
N LYS A 346 -23.58 9.94 -6.42
CA LYS A 346 -24.73 10.06 -5.51
C LYS A 346 -25.98 10.53 -6.27
N ILE A 347 -26.28 9.83 -7.36
CA ILE A 347 -27.47 10.03 -8.20
C ILE A 347 -28.30 8.76 -8.11
N GLU A 348 -29.34 8.76 -7.26
CA GLU A 348 -30.13 7.54 -7.01
C GLU A 348 -30.96 7.11 -8.23
N ASN A 349 -31.54 8.07 -8.94
CA ASN A 349 -32.35 7.81 -10.14
C ASN A 349 -31.76 8.50 -11.37
N PHE A 350 -30.88 7.79 -12.08
CA PHE A 350 -30.26 8.29 -13.32
C PHE A 350 -31.26 8.60 -14.43
N GLN A 351 -32.36 7.83 -14.53
CA GLN A 351 -33.37 8.04 -15.57
C GLN A 351 -34.09 9.37 -15.37
N GLU A 352 -34.48 9.69 -14.14
CA GLU A 352 -35.06 10.97 -13.79
C GLU A 352 -34.04 12.11 -13.90
N TYR A 353 -32.82 11.89 -13.39
CA TYR A 353 -31.75 12.87 -13.42
C TYR A 353 -31.47 13.33 -14.86
N LEU A 354 -31.24 12.41 -15.79
CA LEU A 354 -30.98 12.77 -17.20
C LEU A 354 -32.21 13.29 -17.95
N LYS A 355 -33.42 13.03 -17.48
CA LYS A 355 -34.65 13.59 -18.06
C LYS A 355 -34.80 15.07 -17.76
N TYR A 356 -34.38 15.52 -16.58
CA TYR A 356 -34.61 16.89 -16.10
C TYR A 356 -33.34 17.73 -16.00
N LYS A 357 -32.16 17.11 -16.09
CA LYS A 357 -30.86 17.80 -16.04
C LYS A 357 -30.16 17.72 -17.40
N PRO A 358 -29.61 18.84 -17.90
CA PRO A 358 -28.82 18.83 -19.12
C PRO A 358 -27.48 18.11 -18.91
N LYS A 359 -26.79 17.79 -20.01
CA LYS A 359 -25.51 17.06 -20.02
C LYS A 359 -24.46 17.73 -19.14
N GLU A 360 -24.44 19.06 -19.11
CA GLU A 360 -23.51 19.88 -18.35
C GLU A 360 -23.57 19.63 -16.84
N ASP A 361 -24.76 19.31 -16.30
CA ASP A 361 -24.91 18.95 -14.88
C ASP A 361 -24.23 17.61 -14.57
N PHE A 362 -24.36 16.61 -15.46
CA PHE A 362 -23.65 15.33 -15.32
C PHE A 362 -22.14 15.54 -15.37
N ILE A 363 -21.64 16.27 -16.38
CA ILE A 363 -20.22 16.60 -16.52
C ILE A 363 -19.70 17.26 -15.25
N LYS A 364 -20.44 18.25 -14.72
CA LYS A 364 -20.07 18.94 -13.48
C LYS A 364 -19.95 17.98 -12.30
N LYS A 365 -20.92 17.08 -12.10
CA LYS A 365 -20.87 16.07 -11.03
C LYS A 365 -19.70 15.10 -11.20
N LEU A 366 -19.43 14.64 -12.42
CA LEU A 366 -18.32 13.74 -12.69
C LEU A 366 -16.96 14.43 -12.44
N LYS A 367 -16.79 15.68 -12.89
CA LYS A 367 -15.59 16.48 -12.58
C LYS A 367 -15.40 16.67 -11.07
N GLN A 368 -16.48 16.89 -10.32
CA GLN A 368 -16.44 16.98 -8.86
C GLN A 368 -16.01 15.67 -8.18
N CYS A 369 -16.29 14.52 -8.81
CA CYS A 369 -15.85 13.20 -8.36
C CYS A 369 -14.36 12.95 -8.70
N ILE A 370 -13.94 13.27 -9.93
CA ILE A 370 -12.59 12.97 -10.44
C ILE A 370 -11.53 13.93 -9.90
N ALA A 371 -11.80 15.24 -9.88
CA ALA A 371 -10.78 16.25 -9.57
C ALA A 371 -10.08 16.04 -8.21
N PRO A 372 -10.80 15.72 -7.11
CA PRO A 372 -10.15 15.44 -5.83
C PRO A 372 -9.20 14.22 -5.90
N LEU A 373 -9.65 13.14 -6.55
CA LEU A 373 -8.85 11.92 -6.71
C LEU A 373 -7.59 12.18 -7.55
N TYR A 374 -7.74 12.91 -8.65
CA TYR A 374 -6.64 13.35 -9.50
C TYR A 374 -5.59 14.13 -8.70
N GLN A 375 -6.03 15.15 -7.96
CA GLN A 375 -5.12 16.02 -7.21
C GLN A 375 -4.38 15.25 -6.11
N ILE A 376 -5.07 14.33 -5.42
CA ILE A 376 -4.43 13.49 -4.40
C ILE A 376 -3.40 12.56 -5.04
N ALA A 377 -3.70 11.94 -6.18
CA ALA A 377 -2.76 11.08 -6.90
C ALA A 377 -1.51 11.87 -7.35
N GLU A 378 -1.69 13.06 -7.91
CA GLU A 378 -0.56 13.93 -8.31
C GLU A 378 0.31 14.29 -7.10
N ASN A 379 -0.31 14.74 -5.99
CA ASN A 379 0.40 15.05 -4.74
C ASN A 379 1.11 13.84 -4.13
N GLN A 380 0.61 12.64 -4.38
CA GLN A 380 1.20 11.39 -3.92
C GLN A 380 2.45 11.01 -4.76
N GLY A 381 2.66 11.63 -5.92
CA GLY A 381 3.84 11.42 -6.76
C GLY A 381 3.58 10.58 -8.01
N PHE A 382 2.33 10.49 -8.47
CA PHE A 382 2.03 9.98 -9.81
C PHE A 382 2.40 11.03 -10.86
N GLU A 383 3.21 10.65 -11.84
CA GLU A 383 3.67 11.57 -12.89
C GLU A 383 2.51 12.02 -13.79
N VAL A 384 2.54 13.30 -14.19
CA VAL A 384 1.60 13.88 -15.15
C VAL A 384 2.23 13.93 -16.53
N MET A 385 1.56 13.33 -17.51
CA MET A 385 1.93 13.39 -18.91
C MET A 385 1.10 14.46 -19.63
N ASP A 386 1.76 15.41 -20.30
CA ASP A 386 1.06 16.49 -21.01
C ASP A 386 0.25 15.98 -22.20
N ARG A 387 0.83 15.04 -22.95
CA ARG A 387 0.23 14.47 -24.15
C ARG A 387 0.62 13.00 -24.31
N LEU A 388 -0.37 12.15 -24.59
CA LEU A 388 -0.16 10.72 -24.81
C LEU A 388 0.02 10.36 -26.30
N PHE A 389 -0.64 11.09 -27.20
CA PHE A 389 -0.62 10.83 -28.65
C PHE A 389 -0.75 12.11 -29.48
#